data_AF-A0A2D0AIB8-F1
#
_entry.id   AF-A0A2D0AIB8-F1
#
_cell.length_a   1.000
_cell.length_b   1.000
_cell.length_c   1.000
_cell.angle_alpha   90.00
_cell.angle_beta   90.00
_cell.angle_gamma   90.00
#
_symmetry.space_group_name_H-M   'P 1'
#
loop_
_entity.id
_entity.type
_entity.pdbx_description
1 polymer ?
#
loop_
_entity_poly.entity_id
_entity_poly.type
_entity_poly.pdbx_seq_one_letter_code
_entity_poly.pdbx_strand_id
1 'polypeptide(L)'
;MSHLTIKKVCLECSVEFIAKSSKGTYCSKKCFKRNYRKLLKQNSVVIPKIKPIITKENLNSKHYLSVKEAVIVFDISEVSLRRLIKVNKLNYICLKNRFIFLKSDLNRIINLL
;
A
#
# COMPACT_ATOMS: atom_id res chain seq x y z
N MET A 1 26.38 -2.19 50.03
CA MET A 1 25.43 -1.68 49.02
C MET A 1 24.26 -2.66 48.96
N SER A 2 23.09 -2.30 49.48
CA SER A 2 21.92 -3.18 49.49
C SER A 2 21.38 -3.36 48.07
N HIS A 3 21.23 -4.61 47.63
CA HIS A 3 20.60 -4.94 46.36
C HIS A 3 19.09 -4.72 46.46
N LEU A 4 18.64 -3.52 46.11
CA LEU A 4 17.22 -3.18 46.06
C LEU A 4 16.53 -4.06 45.00
N THR A 5 15.68 -4.98 45.45
CA THR A 5 14.86 -5.84 44.59
C THR A 5 13.47 -5.21 44.43
N ILE A 6 13.17 -4.70 43.24
CA ILE A 6 11.89 -4.03 42.96
C ILE A 6 11.03 -4.97 42.12
N LYS A 7 9.98 -5.56 42.70
CA LYS A 7 9.00 -6.36 41.94
C LYS A 7 8.05 -5.43 41.16
N LYS A 8 7.84 -5.70 39.87
CA LYS A 8 6.96 -4.92 38.98
C LYS A 8 6.27 -5.81 37.97
N VAL A 9 5.16 -5.32 37.40
CA VAL A 9 4.44 -5.96 36.28
C VAL A 9 4.88 -5.33 34.96
N CYS A 10 5.13 -6.15 33.93
CA CYS A 10 5.52 -5.66 32.61
C CYS A 10 4.34 -5.05 31.86
N LEU A 11 4.49 -3.83 31.34
CA LEU A 11 3.45 -3.13 30.59
C LEU A 11 3.03 -3.81 29.26
N GLU A 12 3.89 -4.66 28.70
CA GLU A 12 3.65 -5.27 27.38
C GLU A 12 3.11 -6.71 27.44
N CYS A 13 3.54 -7.50 28.42
CA CYS A 13 3.15 -8.91 28.55
C CYS A 13 2.47 -9.25 29.88
N SER A 14 2.29 -8.26 30.77
CA SER A 14 1.63 -8.41 32.07
C SER A 14 2.25 -9.44 33.02
N VAL A 15 3.49 -9.86 32.76
CA VAL A 15 4.22 -10.80 33.63
C VAL A 15 5.00 -10.02 34.69
N GLU A 16 5.04 -10.55 35.90
CA GLU A 16 5.86 -10.03 37.00
C GLU A 16 7.36 -10.22 36.74
N PHE A 17 8.17 -9.22 37.09
CA PHE A 17 9.62 -9.27 36.96
C PHE A 17 10.32 -8.42 38.03
N ILE A 18 11.59 -8.73 38.26
CA ILE A 18 12.45 -7.96 39.17
C ILE A 18 13.15 -6.87 38.36
N ALA A 19 12.80 -5.62 38.64
CA ALA A 19 13.39 -4.46 37.98
C ALA A 19 14.74 -4.10 38.60
N LYS A 20 15.71 -3.79 37.73
CA LYS A 20 17.05 -3.33 38.13
C LYS A 20 17.07 -1.87 38.62
N SER A 21 16.04 -1.10 38.30
CA SER A 21 15.90 0.30 38.67
C SER A 21 14.43 0.69 38.83
N SER A 22 14.16 1.77 39.56
CA SER A 22 12.81 2.33 39.73
C SER A 22 12.16 2.76 38.41
N LYS A 23 12.96 3.02 37.36
CA LYS A 23 12.48 3.39 36.01
C LYS A 23 12.17 2.18 35.11
N GLY A 24 12.52 0.96 35.52
CA GLY A 24 12.25 -0.24 34.73
C GLY A 24 10.74 -0.51 34.62
N THR A 25 10.25 -0.68 33.39
CA THR A 25 8.82 -0.90 33.06
C THR A 25 8.56 -2.16 32.24
N TYR A 26 9.60 -2.78 31.67
CA TYR A 26 9.49 -3.98 30.84
C TYR A 26 10.38 -5.10 31.37
N CYS A 27 9.88 -6.34 31.32
CA CYS A 27 10.63 -7.52 31.75
C CYS A 27 11.84 -7.84 30.86
N SER A 28 11.87 -7.34 29.62
CA SER A 28 12.96 -7.58 28.67
C SER A 28 13.03 -6.51 27.56
N LYS A 29 14.18 -6.45 26.88
CA LYS A 29 14.37 -5.64 25.65
C LYS A 29 13.37 -6.02 24.55
N LYS A 30 12.91 -7.27 24.50
CA LYS A 30 11.90 -7.77 23.55
C LYS A 30 10.56 -7.08 23.78
N CYS A 31 10.10 -7.03 25.03
CA CYS A 31 8.86 -6.38 25.42
C CYS A 31 8.90 -4.87 25.14
N PHE A 32 10.02 -4.19 25.45
CA PHE A 32 10.21 -2.79 25.08
C PHE A 32 10.05 -2.55 23.57
N LYS A 33 10.77 -3.33 22.74
CA LYS A 33 10.70 -3.20 21.28
C LYS A 33 9.30 -3.49 20.72
N ARG A 34 8.57 -4.43 21.32
CA ARG A 34 7.21 -4.76 20.91
C ARG A 34 6.25 -3.61 21.20
N ASN A 35 6.29 -3.04 22.41
CA ASN A 35 5.47 -1.88 22.75
C ASN A 35 5.81 -0.66 21.88
N TYR A 36 7.10 -0.39 21.65
CA TYR A 36 7.54 0.69 20.76
C TYR A 36 6.95 0.58 19.35
N ARG A 37 6.95 -0.62 18.76
CA ARG A 37 6.35 -0.85 17.43
C ARG A 37 4.82 -0.67 17.43
N LYS A 38 4.13 -1.02 18.52
CA LYS A 38 2.69 -0.78 18.67
C LYS A 38 2.38 0.72 18.69
N LEU A 39 3.10 1.47 19.51
CA LEU A 39 2.96 2.93 19.61
C LEU A 39 3.23 3.61 18.26
N LEU A 40 4.25 3.18 17.51
CA LEU A 40 4.51 3.70 16.17
C LEU A 40 3.34 3.46 15.19
N LYS A 41 2.68 2.30 15.28
CA LYS A 41 1.50 1.99 14.44
C LYS A 41 0.26 2.76 14.87
N GLN A 42 0.09 3.00 16.16
CA GLN A 42 -1.03 3.78 16.69
C GLN A 42 -0.86 5.27 16.38
N ASN A 43 0.36 5.78 16.46
CA ASN A 43 0.70 7.18 16.21
C ASN A 43 0.93 7.48 14.72
N SER A 44 1.07 6.46 13.87
CA SER A 44 1.04 6.68 12.43
C SER A 44 -0.39 7.05 12.06
N VAL A 45 -0.62 8.35 11.86
CA VAL A 45 -1.85 8.86 11.26
C VAL A 45 -1.94 8.26 9.86
N VAL A 46 -2.74 7.20 9.72
CA VAL A 46 -3.12 6.69 8.41
C VAL A 46 -4.13 7.69 7.88
N ILE A 47 -3.65 8.75 7.22
CA ILE A 47 -4.52 9.56 6.37
C ILE A 47 -5.03 8.56 5.32
N PRO A 48 -6.32 8.20 5.31
CA PRO A 48 -6.82 7.31 4.28
C PRO A 48 -6.52 8.01 2.96
N LYS A 49 -5.69 7.39 2.12
CA LYS A 49 -5.50 7.86 0.75
C LYS A 49 -6.85 7.66 0.08
N ILE A 50 -7.69 8.70 0.09
CA ILE A 50 -8.94 8.74 -0.64
C ILE A 50 -8.52 8.55 -2.10
N LYS A 51 -8.73 7.34 -2.63
CA LYS A 51 -8.48 7.09 -4.03
C LYS A 51 -9.57 7.86 -4.78
N PRO A 52 -9.24 8.80 -5.66
CA PRO A 52 -10.26 9.45 -6.45
C PRO A 52 -11.03 8.38 -7.22
N ILE A 53 -12.35 8.46 -7.18
CA ILE A 53 -13.22 7.60 -7.96
C ILE A 53 -13.02 8.01 -9.42
N ILE A 54 -12.42 7.13 -10.21
CA ILE A 54 -12.17 7.38 -11.63
C ILE A 54 -13.46 7.01 -12.37
N THR A 55 -14.23 8.01 -12.81
CA THR A 55 -15.41 7.84 -13.65
C THR A 55 -15.04 7.96 -15.14
N LYS A 56 -15.86 7.41 -16.03
CA LYS A 56 -15.68 7.52 -17.50
C LYS A 56 -15.64 8.98 -17.95
N GLU A 57 -16.49 9.83 -17.38
CA GLU A 57 -16.59 11.26 -17.67
C GLU A 57 -15.24 11.99 -17.46
N ASN A 58 -14.56 11.70 -16.35
CA ASN A 58 -13.25 12.28 -16.03
C ASN A 58 -12.14 11.86 -17.01
N LEU A 59 -12.33 10.74 -17.73
CA LEU A 59 -11.36 10.18 -18.66
C LEU A 59 -11.61 10.57 -20.12
N ASN A 60 -12.72 11.27 -20.42
CA ASN A 60 -13.06 11.62 -21.79
C ASN A 60 -12.07 12.60 -22.42
N SER A 61 -11.60 13.59 -21.66
CA SER A 61 -10.64 14.61 -22.08
C SER A 61 -9.19 14.13 -22.16
N LYS A 62 -8.88 12.93 -21.65
CA LYS A 62 -7.51 12.43 -21.54
C LYS A 62 -7.09 11.72 -22.84
N HIS A 63 -5.98 12.17 -23.43
CA HIS A 63 -5.40 11.51 -24.62
C HIS A 63 -4.64 10.22 -24.29
N TYR A 64 -4.06 10.14 -23.10
CA TYR A 64 -3.24 9.02 -22.66
C TYR A 64 -3.92 8.28 -21.51
N LEU A 65 -4.06 6.97 -21.65
CA LEU A 65 -4.73 6.12 -20.69
C LEU A 65 -3.75 5.11 -20.09
N SER A 66 -3.80 4.93 -18.78
CA SER A 66 -3.19 3.77 -18.13
C SER A 66 -4.04 2.52 -18.35
N VAL A 67 -3.50 1.34 -18.03
CA VAL A 67 -4.24 0.06 -18.11
C VAL A 67 -5.60 0.14 -17.41
N LYS A 68 -5.66 0.71 -16.19
CA LYS A 68 -6.91 0.79 -15.41
C LYS A 68 -7.92 1.76 -16.03
N GLU A 69 -7.43 2.87 -16.55
CA GLU A 69 -8.27 3.87 -17.22
C GLU A 69 -8.81 3.32 -18.54
N ALA A 70 -7.99 2.59 -19.30
CA ALA A 70 -8.41 1.95 -20.55
C ALA A 70 -9.49 0.88 -20.32
N VAL A 71 -9.36 0.08 -19.26
CA VAL A 71 -10.41 -0.89 -18.84
C VAL A 71 -11.74 -0.18 -18.59
N ILE A 72 -11.70 0.97 -17.92
CA ILE A 72 -12.91 1.77 -17.63
C ILE A 72 -13.47 2.42 -18.90
N VAL A 73 -12.62 2.97 -19.77
CA VAL A 73 -13.07 3.70 -20.97
C VAL A 73 -13.67 2.76 -22.03
N PHE A 74 -13.05 1.59 -22.23
CA PHE A 74 -13.43 0.68 -23.31
C PHE A 74 -14.24 -0.54 -22.85
N ASP A 75 -14.55 -0.67 -21.55
CA ASP A 75 -15.25 -1.81 -20.96
C ASP A 75 -14.62 -3.18 -21.27
N ILE A 76 -13.29 -3.24 -21.35
CA ILE A 76 -12.52 -4.47 -21.61
C ILE A 76 -11.90 -4.98 -20.32
N SER A 77 -11.85 -6.30 -20.15
CA SER A 77 -11.16 -6.89 -19.00
C SER A 77 -9.67 -6.53 -18.97
N GLU A 78 -9.13 -6.26 -17.78
CA GLU A 78 -7.70 -5.98 -17.60
C GLU A 78 -6.83 -7.13 -18.16
N VAL A 79 -7.31 -8.36 -18.05
CA VAL A 79 -6.62 -9.56 -18.57
C VAL A 79 -6.53 -9.51 -20.09
N SER A 80 -7.63 -9.20 -20.79
CA SER A 80 -7.63 -9.07 -22.26
C SER A 80 -6.68 -7.98 -22.72
N LEU A 81 -6.71 -6.81 -22.08
CA LEU A 81 -5.79 -5.71 -22.40
C LEU A 81 -4.32 -6.14 -22.20
N ARG A 82 -4.01 -6.82 -21.10
CA ARG A 82 -2.65 -7.33 -20.83
C ARG A 82 -2.21 -8.41 -21.82
N ARG A 83 -3.12 -9.25 -22.32
CA ARG A 83 -2.82 -10.20 -23.40
C ARG A 83 -2.43 -9.47 -24.68
N LEU A 84 -3.16 -8.41 -25.04
CA LEU A 84 -2.84 -7.60 -26.24
C LEU A 84 -1.45 -6.96 -26.14
N ILE A 85 -1.05 -6.49 -24.95
CA ILE A 85 0.32 -6.01 -24.68
C ILE A 85 1.34 -7.13 -24.89
N LYS A 86 1.06 -8.34 -24.37
CA LYS A 86 1.97 -9.49 -24.47
C LYS A 86 2.15 -9.97 -25.91
N VAL A 87 1.11 -9.91 -26.73
CA VAL A 87 1.15 -10.27 -28.16
C VAL A 87 1.74 -9.12 -29.01
N ASN A 88 2.13 -8.01 -28.39
CA ASN A 88 2.71 -6.83 -29.04
C ASN A 88 1.81 -6.23 -30.14
N LYS A 89 0.48 -6.36 -29.99
CA LYS A 89 -0.51 -5.80 -30.91
C LYS A 89 -0.89 -4.36 -30.59
N LEU A 90 -0.33 -3.78 -29.52
CA LEU A 90 -0.65 -2.46 -29.01
C LEU A 90 0.62 -1.61 -28.91
N ASN A 91 0.55 -0.37 -29.38
CA ASN A 91 1.57 0.63 -29.10
C ASN A 91 1.40 1.16 -27.67
N TYR A 92 2.49 1.18 -26.90
CA TYR A 92 2.48 1.67 -25.53
C TYR A 92 3.80 2.32 -25.13
N ILE A 93 3.73 3.18 -24.13
CA ILE A 93 4.88 3.76 -23.45
C ILE A 93 4.95 3.14 -22.06
N CYS A 94 6.12 2.66 -21.66
CA CYS A 94 6.37 2.15 -20.32
C CYS A 94 7.03 3.23 -19.45
N LEU A 95 6.34 3.68 -18.42
CA LEU A 95 6.85 4.62 -17.42
C LEU A 95 7.01 3.88 -16.09
N LYS A 96 8.25 3.49 -15.78
CA LYS A 96 8.60 2.64 -14.63
C LYS A 96 7.88 1.28 -14.70
N ASN A 97 6.80 1.11 -13.93
CA ASN A 97 5.97 -0.10 -13.89
C ASN A 97 4.53 0.16 -14.41
N ARG A 98 4.31 1.26 -15.13
CA ARG A 98 3.00 1.63 -15.66
C ARG A 98 3.03 1.67 -17.18
N PHE A 99 2.09 0.97 -17.80
CA PHE A 99 1.84 1.06 -19.23
C PHE A 99 0.87 2.21 -19.51
N ILE A 100 1.22 3.04 -20.48
CA ILE A 100 0.42 4.15 -20.96
C ILE A 100 0.17 3.97 -22.45
N PHE A 101 -1.08 4.14 -22.86
CA PHE A 101 -1.54 3.97 -24.23
C PHE A 101 -2.11 5.28 -24.74
N LEU A 102 -1.99 5.51 -26.05
CA LEU A 102 -2.75 6.56 -26.72
C LEU A 102 -4.21 6.08 -26.92
N LYS A 103 -5.18 6.90 -26.53
CA LYS A 103 -6.62 6.55 -26.60
C LYS A 103 -7.06 6.21 -28.03
N SER A 104 -6.54 6.92 -29.03
CA SER A 104 -6.85 6.65 -30.44
C SER A 104 -6.37 5.28 -30.91
N ASP A 105 -5.21 4.83 -30.44
CA ASP A 105 -4.62 3.55 -30.85
C ASP A 105 -5.41 2.38 -30.25
N LEU A 106 -5.79 2.50 -28.97
CA LEU A 106 -6.70 1.54 -28.34
C LEU A 106 -8.03 1.47 -29.08
N ASN A 107 -8.64 2.62 -29.40
CA ASN A 107 -9.90 2.66 -30.12
C ASN A 107 -9.83 1.94 -31.48
N ARG A 108 -8.73 2.12 -32.23
CA ARG A 108 -8.51 1.43 -33.51
C ARG A 108 -8.48 -0.09 -33.34
N ILE A 109 -7.74 -0.59 -32.37
CA ILE A 109 -7.54 -2.03 -32.19
C ILE A 109 -8.82 -2.71 -31.66
N ILE A 110 -9.55 -2.03 -30.79
CA ILE A 110 -10.75 -2.56 -30.17
C ILE A 110 -11.91 -2.63 -31.17
N ASN A 111 -12.05 -1.63 -32.04
CA ASN A 111 -13.07 -1.66 -33.10
C ASN A 111 -12.76 -2.65 -34.23
N LEU A 112 -11.55 -3.23 -34.26
CA LEU A 112 -11.14 -4.26 -35.22
C LEU A 112 -11.34 -5.68 -34.69
N LEU A 113 -11.70 -5.84 -33.41
CA LEU A 113 -12.04 -7.11 -32.77
C LEU A 113 -13.55 -7.33 -32.77
#